data_AF-A0A924FB69-F1
#
_entry.id   AF-A0A924FB69-F1
#
_cell.length_a   1.000
_cell.length_b   1.000
_cell.length_c   1.000
_cell.angle_alpha   90.00
_cell.angle_beta   90.00
_cell.angle_gamma   90.00
#
_symmetry.space_group_name_H-M   'P 1'
#
loop_
_entity.id
_entity.type
_entity.pdbx_description
1 polymer ?
#
loop_
_entity_poly.entity_id
_entity_poly.type
_entity_poly.pdbx_seq_one_letter_code
_entity_poly.pdbx_strand_id
1 'polypeptide(L)'
;MKRIVLFGFLLTALISCKKDNAVITEPEFFVNEDASTFAESASFDVGETGAAEITAFDPITKKLFVVRNENEGLTNQVNQIEVIDFSNP
;
A
#
# COMPACT_ATOMS: atom_id res chain seq x y z
N MET A 1 -26.76 -49.88 -17.05
CA MET A 1 -26.87 -49.02 -15.84
C MET A 1 -25.62 -48.15 -15.64
N LYS A 2 -24.40 -48.71 -15.54
CA LYS A 2 -23.16 -47.93 -15.36
C LYS A 2 -22.93 -46.81 -16.41
N ARG A 3 -23.24 -47.08 -17.69
CA ARG A 3 -23.13 -46.08 -18.77
C ARG A 3 -24.14 -44.94 -18.67
N ILE A 4 -25.33 -45.22 -18.13
CA ILE A 4 -26.40 -44.22 -17.93
C ILE A 4 -26.04 -43.32 -16.75
N VAL A 5 -25.47 -43.90 -15.68
CA VAL A 5 -24.93 -43.14 -14.54
C VAL A 5 -23.76 -42.24 -14.97
N LEU A 6 -22.86 -42.75 -15.82
CA LEU A 6 -21.74 -41.96 -16.35
C LEU A 6 -22.23 -40.78 -17.22
N PHE A 7 -23.24 -41.01 -18.05
CA PHE A 7 -23.83 -39.97 -18.89
C PHE A 7 -24.57 -38.91 -18.07
N GLY A 8 -25.27 -39.32 -17.01
CA GLY A 8 -25.92 -38.41 -16.07
C GLY A 8 -24.93 -37.50 -15.35
N PHE A 9 -23.79 -38.06 -14.91
CA PHE A 9 -22.73 -37.29 -14.23
C PHE A 9 -22.03 -36.29 -15.17
N LEU A 10 -21.87 -36.65 -16.45
CA LEU A 10 -21.33 -35.74 -17.46
C LEU A 10 -22.28 -34.58 -17.76
N LEU A 11 -23.60 -34.83 -17.78
CA LEU A 11 -24.60 -33.78 -18.01
C LEU A 11 -24.64 -32.75 -16.87
N THR A 12 -24.48 -33.18 -15.62
CA THR A 12 -24.46 -32.26 -14.47
C THR A 12 -23.20 -31.40 -14.42
N ALA A 13 -22.06 -31.89 -14.92
CA ALA A 13 -20.83 -31.13 -15.02
C ALA A 13 -20.94 -29.95 -16.01
N LEU A 14 -21.70 -30.11 -17.10
CA LEU A 14 -21.88 -29.08 -18.12
C LEU A 14 -22.82 -27.94 -17.68
N ILE A 15 -23.65 -28.15 -16.65
CA ILE A 15 -24.61 -27.16 -16.15
C ILE A 15 -24.03 -26.34 -14.97
N SER A 16 -22.89 -26.76 -14.39
CA SER A 16 -22.30 -26.11 -13.21
C SER A 16 -21.52 -24.82 -13.51
N CYS A 17 -21.31 -24.48 -14.79
CA CYS A 17 -20.67 -23.23 -15.17
C CYS A 17 -21.72 -22.12 -15.27
N LYS A 18 -22.27 -21.72 -14.12
CA LYS A 18 -22.92 -20.41 -14.02
C LYS A 18 -21.79 -19.39 -13.93
N LYS A 19 -21.61 -18.59 -14.99
CA LYS A 19 -20.87 -17.34 -14.89
C LYS A 19 -21.63 -16.51 -13.85
N ASP A 20 -21.07 -16.38 -12.66
CA ASP A 20 -21.55 -15.38 -11.72
C ASP A 20 -21.57 -14.07 -12.49
N ASN A 21 -22.77 -13.53 -12.71
CA ASN A 21 -22.91 -12.19 -13.27
C ASN A 21 -22.00 -11.34 -12.41
N ALA A 22 -21.05 -10.67 -13.08
CA ALA A 22 -20.04 -9.84 -12.45
C ALA A 22 -20.71 -9.17 -11.27
N VAL A 23 -20.26 -9.53 -10.06
CA VAL A 23 -20.56 -8.75 -8.87
C VAL A 23 -20.38 -7.33 -9.36
N ILE A 24 -21.44 -6.53 -9.30
CA ILE A 24 -21.30 -5.09 -9.48
C ILE A 24 -20.52 -4.69 -8.23
N THR A 25 -19.22 -4.97 -8.21
CA THR A 25 -18.25 -4.31 -7.39
C THR A 25 -18.51 -2.87 -7.73
N GLU A 26 -18.94 -2.08 -6.73
CA GLU A 26 -18.99 -0.64 -6.89
C GLU A 26 -17.72 -0.22 -7.63
N PRO A 27 -17.84 0.59 -8.69
CA PRO A 27 -16.68 0.99 -9.46
C PRO A 27 -15.61 1.47 -8.48
N GLU A 28 -14.44 0.84 -8.53
CA GLU A 28 -13.34 1.19 -7.64
C GLU A 28 -13.13 2.69 -7.73
N PHE A 29 -13.21 3.38 -6.60
CA PHE A 29 -12.98 4.81 -6.56
C PHE A 29 -11.54 5.08 -7.01
N PHE A 30 -11.40 5.48 -8.26
CA PHE A 30 -10.12 5.77 -8.90
C PHE A 30 -9.99 7.27 -9.07
N VAL A 31 -9.03 7.86 -8.37
CA VAL A 31 -8.60 9.24 -8.61
C VAL A 31 -7.46 9.19 -9.60
N ASN A 32 -7.63 9.84 -10.75
CA ASN A 32 -6.55 9.99 -11.73
C ASN A 32 -5.59 11.09 -11.25
N GLU A 33 -4.71 10.73 -10.32
CA GLU A 33 -3.67 11.61 -9.79
C GLU A 33 -2.70 12.01 -10.93
N ASP A 34 -2.51 13.32 -11.14
CA ASP A 34 -1.55 13.85 -12.10
C ASP A 34 -0.34 14.40 -11.35
N ALA A 35 0.78 13.68 -11.40
CA ALA A 35 2.02 14.06 -10.74
C ALA A 35 2.53 15.46 -11.15
N SER A 36 2.18 15.93 -12.37
CA SER A 36 2.60 17.26 -12.84
C SER A 36 1.86 18.42 -12.16
N THR A 37 0.76 18.13 -11.45
CA THR A 37 0.00 19.13 -10.69
C THR A 37 0.57 19.40 -9.30
N PHE A 38 1.50 18.56 -8.83
CA PHE A 38 2.17 18.74 -7.54
C PHE A 38 3.35 19.69 -7.68
N ALA A 39 3.50 20.59 -6.72
CA ALA A 39 4.70 21.39 -6.53
C ALA A 39 5.39 20.96 -5.25
N GLU A 40 6.72 20.85 -5.28
CA GLU A 40 7.51 20.60 -4.07
C GLU A 40 7.36 21.79 -3.11
N SER A 41 6.91 21.52 -1.88
CA SER A 41 6.79 22.53 -0.83
C SER A 41 8.01 22.56 0.08
N ALA A 42 8.62 21.41 0.32
CA ALA A 42 9.70 21.24 1.29
C ALA A 42 10.50 19.95 1.02
N SER A 43 11.73 19.92 1.49
CA SER A 43 12.61 18.75 1.46
C SER A 43 13.38 18.64 2.77
N PHE A 44 13.53 17.42 3.27
CA PHE A 44 14.19 17.12 4.54
C PHE A 44 15.14 15.95 4.35
N ASP A 45 16.36 16.11 4.85
CA ASP A 45 17.32 15.01 4.95
C ASP A 45 17.05 14.24 6.25
N VAL A 46 16.74 12.96 6.12
CA VAL A 46 16.35 12.07 7.23
C VAL A 46 17.54 11.20 7.69
N GLY A 47 18.66 11.24 6.97
CA GLY A 47 19.87 10.48 7.28
C GLY A 47 20.34 9.59 6.13
N GLU A 48 21.11 8.56 6.47
CA GLU A 48 21.84 7.73 5.53
C GLU A 48 21.07 6.45 5.17
N THR A 49 21.80 5.37 4.82
CA THR A 49 21.21 4.07 4.50
C THR A 49 20.32 3.57 5.63
N GLY A 50 19.09 3.16 5.29
CA GLY A 50 18.09 2.71 6.27
C GLY A 50 17.39 3.83 7.03
N ALA A 51 17.70 5.11 6.76
CA ALA A 51 16.86 6.22 7.19
C ALA A 51 15.55 6.24 6.38
N ALA A 52 14.46 6.67 7.02
CA ALA A 52 13.12 6.81 6.45
C ALA A 52 12.41 5.52 5.94
N GLU A 53 12.86 4.32 6.29
CA GLU A 53 12.16 3.06 5.93
C GLU A 53 10.70 3.04 6.42
N ILE A 54 10.43 3.72 7.53
CA ILE A 54 9.10 3.90 8.09
C ILE A 54 8.87 5.39 8.34
N THR A 55 7.82 5.94 7.74
CA THR A 55 7.34 7.30 8.00
C THR A 55 5.85 7.26 8.34
N ALA A 56 5.43 8.10 9.28
CA ALA A 56 4.03 8.23 9.67
C ALA A 56 3.68 9.69 9.89
N PHE A 57 2.65 10.17 9.20
CA PHE A 57 2.14 11.53 9.37
C PHE A 57 0.87 11.52 10.22
N ASP A 58 0.86 12.32 11.29
CA ASP A 58 -0.35 12.60 12.07
C ASP A 58 -1.02 13.87 11.55
N PRO A 59 -2.20 13.78 10.88
CA PRO A 59 -2.89 14.94 10.34
C PRO A 59 -3.50 15.85 11.41
N ILE A 60 -3.67 15.39 12.66
CA ILE A 60 -4.21 16.19 13.76
C ILE A 60 -3.13 17.12 14.31
N THR A 61 -1.96 16.57 14.67
CA THR A 61 -0.86 17.36 15.24
C THR A 61 0.10 17.92 14.19
N LYS A 62 -0.06 17.55 12.92
CA LYS A 62 0.83 17.91 11.81
C LYS A 62 2.27 17.47 12.06
N LYS A 63 2.49 16.35 12.74
CA LYS A 63 3.82 15.81 13.02
C LYS A 63 4.13 14.66 12.07
N LEU A 64 5.32 14.70 11.49
CA LEU A 64 5.87 13.61 10.69
C LEU A 64 6.90 12.87 11.54
N PHE A 65 6.64 11.59 11.79
CA PHE A 65 7.53 10.70 12.53
C PHE A 65 8.36 9.92 11.52
N VAL A 66 9.67 10.00 11.63
CA VAL A 66 10.60 9.34 10.72
C VAL A 66 11.65 8.57 11.50
N VAL A 67 12.09 7.43 10.98
CA VAL A 67 13.27 6.74 11.51
C VAL A 67 14.51 7.44 10.95
N ARG A 68 15.33 8.02 11.83
CA ARG A 68 16.63 8.59 11.47
C ARG A 68 17.74 7.61 11.84
N ASN A 69 18.53 7.28 10.83
CA ASN A 69 19.71 6.44 10.95
C ASN A 69 20.91 7.16 10.34
N GLU A 70 21.98 7.35 11.11
CA GLU A 70 23.23 7.95 10.65
C GLU A 70 24.44 7.22 11.24
N ASN A 71 25.55 7.25 10.51
CA ASN A 71 26.85 6.73 10.95
C ASN A 71 26.76 5.23 11.31
N GLU A 72 26.06 4.43 10.49
CA GLU A 72 25.88 3.01 10.74
C GLU A 72 27.22 2.29 10.90
N GLY A 73 27.39 1.58 12.03
CA GLY A 73 28.63 0.84 12.32
C GLY A 73 29.78 1.69 12.87
N LEU A 74 29.57 2.98 13.12
CA LEU A 74 30.54 3.88 13.77
C LEU A 74 30.18 4.13 15.23
N THR A 75 31.14 4.66 16.01
CA THR A 75 30.94 4.93 17.46
C THR A 75 29.97 6.08 17.74
N ASN A 76 29.71 6.93 16.76
CA ASN A 76 28.77 8.05 16.79
C ASN A 76 27.44 7.71 16.07
N GLN A 77 27.09 6.43 15.97
CA GLN A 77 25.84 5.98 15.38
C GLN A 77 24.62 6.65 16.03
N VAL A 78 23.69 7.15 15.20
CA VAL A 78 22.38 7.64 15.61
C VAL A 78 21.33 6.71 15.04
N ASN A 79 20.46 6.18 15.89
CA ASN A 79 19.28 5.39 15.51
C ASN A 79 18.14 5.77 16.45
N GLN A 80 17.23 6.61 15.95
CA GLN A 80 16.13 7.14 16.76
C GLN A 80 14.94 7.53 15.88
N ILE A 81 13.80 7.75 16.54
CA ILE A 81 12.65 8.39 15.90
C ILE A 81 12.84 9.91 15.98
N GLU A 82 12.82 10.56 14.83
CA GLU A 82 12.78 12.01 14.71
C GLU A 82 11.35 12.47 14.46
N VAL A 83 10.98 13.59 15.09
CA VAL A 83 9.64 14.18 15.00
C VAL A 83 9.77 15.55 14.34
N ILE A 84 9.37 15.62 13.07
CA ILE A 84 9.40 16.83 12.27
C ILE A 84 8.06 17.53 12.43
N ASP A 85 8.09 18.82 12.78
CA ASP A 85 6.89 19.66 12.80
C ASP A 85 6.55 20.11 11.38
N PHE A 86 5.46 19.57 10.84
CA PHE A 86 4.97 19.81 9.49
C PHE A 86 3.81 20.82 9.47
N SER A 87 3.61 21.60 10.54
CA SER A 87 2.58 22.64 10.58
C SER A 87 2.86 23.80 9.63
N ASN A 88 4.12 24.02 9.26
CA ASN A 88 4.55 24.98 8.25
C ASN A 88 5.79 24.45 7.49
N PRO A 89 5.58 23.52 6.54
CA PRO A 89 6.64 22.83 5.81
C PRO A 89 7.37 23.73 4.81
#